data_AF-A0A9E2U8X2-F1
#
_entry.id   AF-A0A9E2U8X2-F1
#
_cell.length_a   1.000
_cell.length_b   1.000
_cell.length_c   1.000
_cell.angle_alpha   90.00
_cell.angle_beta   90.00
_cell.angle_gamma   90.00
#
_symmetry.space_group_name_H-M   'P 1'
#
loop_
_entity.id
_entity.type
_entity.pdbx_description
1 polymer ?
#
loop_
_entity_poly.entity_id
_entity_poly.type
_entity_poly.pdbx_seq_one_letter_code
_entity_poly.pdbx_strand_id
1 'polypeptide(L)'
;MKLEEIEEMSYPRKYVEHIFIGLEDPLNQHLIKPAGFDFSSEQRQHFRAEVRSLLNKLQRLRLKTDNRTGSFKFYYDLLFDYPFGGVELQNMRTIMQLISEQYPGARPTKTPEQLVTWLQEFHTRLADALHNGETVVDLVPT
;
A
#
# COMPACT_ATOMS: atom_id res chain seq x y z
N MET A 1 -14.90 21.34 14.99
CA MET A 1 -15.42 19.98 15.16
C MET A 1 -14.23 19.11 15.55
N LYS A 2 -14.13 18.74 16.84
CA LYS A 2 -13.07 17.84 17.30
C LYS A 2 -13.36 16.48 16.69
N LEU A 3 -12.37 15.85 16.06
CA LEU A 3 -12.47 14.47 15.60
C LEU A 3 -12.96 13.63 16.79
N GLU A 4 -14.19 13.15 16.65
CA GLU A 4 -14.75 12.12 17.52
C GLU A 4 -13.74 10.97 17.57
N GLU A 5 -13.58 10.42 18.77
CA GLU A 5 -12.65 9.36 19.14
C GLU A 5 -12.56 8.30 18.05
N ILE A 6 -11.56 8.42 17.18
CA ILE A 6 -11.11 7.29 16.38
C ILE A 6 -10.68 6.27 17.42
N GLU A 7 -11.32 5.11 17.49
CA GLU A 7 -10.88 4.00 18.35
C GLU A 7 -9.40 3.68 18.04
N GLU A 8 -8.49 4.33 18.77
CA GLU A 8 -7.05 4.17 18.65
C GLU A 8 -6.70 2.85 19.33
N MET A 9 -6.71 1.77 18.55
CA MET A 9 -6.24 0.47 19.03
C MET A 9 -4.71 0.51 19.08
N SER A 10 -4.17 0.82 20.27
CA SER A 10 -2.74 0.81 20.53
C SER A 10 -2.24 -0.62 20.74
N TYR A 11 -1.43 -1.13 19.82
CA TYR A 11 -0.92 -2.50 19.86
C TYR A 11 0.58 -2.57 20.18
N PRO A 12 1.08 -3.70 20.75
CA PRO A 12 2.51 -3.94 20.85
C PRO A 12 3.18 -3.83 19.48
N ARG A 13 4.39 -3.26 19.43
CA ARG A 13 5.13 -3.04 18.17
C ARG A 13 5.19 -4.28 17.28
N LYS A 14 5.53 -5.45 17.84
CA LYS A 14 5.58 -6.72 17.11
C LYS A 14 4.24 -7.12 16.46
N TYR A 15 3.12 -6.78 17.10
CA TYR A 15 1.80 -7.06 16.55
C TYR A 15 1.49 -6.12 15.38
N VAL A 16 1.84 -4.84 15.51
CA VAL A 16 1.74 -3.86 14.42
C VAL A 16 2.60 -4.28 13.24
N GLU A 17 3.87 -4.64 13.47
CA GLU A 17 4.78 -5.17 12.44
C GLU A 17 4.15 -6.32 11.66
N HIS A 18 3.57 -7.30 12.36
CA HIS A 18 2.92 -8.44 11.72
C HIS A 18 1.71 -8.04 10.86
N ILE A 19 0.91 -7.06 11.31
CA ILE A 19 -0.19 -6.54 10.51
C ILE A 19 0.33 -5.85 9.25
N PHE A 20 1.35 -4.99 9.36
CA PHE A 20 1.92 -4.28 8.21
C PHE A 20 2.46 -5.25 7.17
N ILE A 21 3.23 -6.27 7.59
CA ILE A 21 3.75 -7.32 6.72
C ILE A 21 2.61 -8.08 6.04
N GLY A 22 1.54 -8.42 6.78
CA GLY A 22 0.39 -9.13 6.22
C GLY A 22 -0.48 -8.31 5.26
N LEU A 23 -0.28 -6.98 5.18
CA LEU A 23 -1.04 -6.09 4.31
C LEU A 23 -0.26 -5.61 3.09
N GLU A 24 1.04 -5.90 3.00
CA GLU A 24 1.87 -5.44 1.89
C GLU A 24 1.45 -6.06 0.55
N ASP A 25 1.44 -7.38 0.42
CA ASP A 25 1.10 -8.06 -0.84
C ASP A 25 -0.27 -7.66 -1.38
N PRO A 26 -1.37 -7.69 -0.58
CA PRO A 26 -2.66 -7.25 -1.09
C PRO A 26 -2.64 -5.76 -1.48
N LEU A 27 -1.96 -4.90 -0.74
CA LEU A 27 -1.83 -3.49 -1.09
C LEU A 27 -1.12 -3.31 -2.44
N ASN A 28 0.01 -3.98 -2.64
CA ASN A 28 0.78 -3.92 -3.87
C ASN A 28 -0.02 -4.42 -5.08
N GLN A 29 -0.68 -5.57 -4.95
CA GLN A 29 -1.52 -6.11 -6.01
C GLN A 29 -2.66 -5.15 -6.39
N HIS A 30 -3.33 -4.54 -5.40
CA HIS A 30 -4.43 -3.61 -5.66
C HIS A 30 -3.98 -2.24 -6.15
N LEU A 31 -2.75 -1.80 -5.86
CA LEU A 31 -2.17 -0.59 -6.43
C LEU A 31 -1.75 -0.77 -7.89
N ILE A 32 -1.10 -1.90 -8.21
CA ILE A 32 -0.57 -2.17 -9.55
C ILE A 32 -1.69 -2.28 -10.59
N LYS A 33 -2.84 -2.87 -10.22
CA LYS A 33 -4.00 -3.01 -11.12
C LYS A 33 -4.41 -1.68 -11.78
N PRO A 34 -4.89 -0.65 -11.06
CA PRO A 34 -5.30 0.62 -11.65
C PRO A 34 -4.12 1.48 -12.13
N ALA A 35 -2.89 1.24 -11.65
CA ALA A 35 -1.72 2.04 -12.01
C ALA A 35 -1.01 1.56 -13.29
N GLY A 36 -1.16 0.27 -13.63
CA GLY A 36 -0.36 -0.40 -14.67
C GLY A 36 -1.15 -1.13 -15.74
N PHE A 37 -2.48 -1.20 -15.63
CA PHE A 37 -3.32 -1.90 -16.58
C PHE A 37 -4.51 -1.05 -17.04
N ASP A 38 -4.96 -1.32 -18.26
CA ASP A 38 -6.17 -0.77 -18.82
C ASP A 38 -7.37 -1.60 -18.35
N PHE A 39 -8.06 -1.08 -17.34
CA PHE A 39 -9.27 -1.66 -16.75
C PHE A 39 -10.46 -0.74 -17.00
N SER A 40 -11.67 -1.30 -17.02
CA SER A 40 -12.89 -0.50 -17.11
C SER A 40 -13.01 0.46 -15.92
N SER A 41 -13.77 1.56 -16.09
CA SER A 41 -13.98 2.54 -15.02
C SER A 41 -14.55 1.90 -13.75
N GLU A 42 -15.45 0.93 -13.89
CA GLU A 42 -16.04 0.19 -12.78
C GLU A 42 -14.99 -0.65 -12.03
N GLN A 43 -14.16 -1.39 -12.76
CA GLN A 43 -13.06 -2.18 -12.17
C GLN A 43 -12.03 -1.29 -11.48
N ARG A 44 -11.66 -0.16 -12.09
CA ARG A 44 -10.75 0.82 -11.47
C ARG A 44 -11.34 1.38 -10.18
N GLN A 45 -12.63 1.71 -10.17
CA GLN A 45 -13.32 2.18 -8.96
C GLN A 45 -13.34 1.11 -7.86
N HIS A 46 -13.59 -0.15 -8.22
CA HIS A 46 -13.54 -1.27 -7.27
C HIS A 46 -12.15 -1.43 -6.66
N PHE A 47 -11.08 -1.49 -7.48
CA PHE A 47 -9.72 -1.62 -6.96
C PHE A 47 -9.29 -0.43 -6.09
N ARG A 48 -9.72 0.79 -6.43
CA ARG A 48 -9.49 1.97 -5.57
C ARG A 48 -10.18 1.86 -4.22
N ALA A 49 -11.38 1.28 -4.16
CA ALA A 49 -12.08 1.05 -2.90
C ALA A 49 -11.31 0.04 -2.01
N GLU A 50 -10.75 -1.01 -2.60
CA GLU A 50 -9.90 -1.98 -1.89
C GLU A 50 -8.63 -1.31 -1.35
N VAL A 51 -7.90 -0.54 -2.17
CA VAL A 51 -6.73 0.23 -1.71
C VAL A 51 -7.12 1.17 -0.56
N ARG A 52 -8.23 1.91 -0.70
CA ARG A 52 -8.73 2.79 0.36
C ARG A 52 -9.01 2.04 1.66
N SER A 53 -9.60 0.85 1.59
CA SER A 53 -9.89 0.01 2.75
C SER A 53 -8.59 -0.40 3.48
N LEU A 54 -7.58 -0.83 2.71
CA LEU A 54 -6.27 -1.20 3.24
C LEU A 54 -5.55 0.00 3.88
N LEU A 55 -5.54 1.16 3.21
CA LEU A 55 -4.95 2.39 3.73
C LEU A 55 -5.64 2.88 5.02
N ASN A 56 -6.97 2.80 5.07
CA ASN A 56 -7.74 3.06 6.29
C ASN A 56 -7.33 2.13 7.44
N LYS A 57 -7.04 0.86 7.16
CA LYS A 57 -6.57 -0.08 8.16
C LYS A 57 -5.17 0.28 8.66
N LEU A 58 -4.24 0.60 7.76
CA LEU A 58 -2.86 0.97 8.10
C LEU A 58 -2.82 2.25 8.95
N GLN A 59 -3.56 3.28 8.58
CA GLN A 59 -3.52 4.58 9.27
C GLN A 59 -4.12 4.56 10.67
N ARG A 60 -4.93 3.54 11.01
CA ARG A 60 -5.53 3.36 12.35
C ARG A 60 -4.58 2.66 13.32
N LEU A 61 -3.49 2.06 12.84
CA LEU A 61 -2.54 1.37 13.70
C LEU A 61 -1.66 2.39 14.44
N ARG A 62 -1.63 2.27 15.77
CA ARG A 62 -0.79 3.09 16.67
C ARG A 62 0.10 2.19 17.52
N LEU A 63 1.33 2.63 17.79
CA LEU A 63 2.28 1.90 18.63
C LEU A 63 2.02 2.20 20.11
N LYS A 64 1.84 1.15 20.93
CA LYS A 64 1.44 1.24 22.34
C LYS A 64 2.47 1.84 23.30
N THR A 65 3.75 1.93 22.94
CA THR A 65 4.76 2.39 23.91
C THR A 65 4.67 3.89 24.22
N ASP A 66 4.16 4.70 23.28
CA ASP A 66 4.24 6.18 23.39
C ASP A 66 3.03 6.92 22.77
N ASN A 67 2.02 6.19 22.25
CA ASN A 67 1.00 6.72 21.32
C ASN A 67 1.59 7.47 20.10
N ARG A 68 2.85 7.20 19.76
CA ARG A 68 3.56 7.79 18.62
C ARG A 68 3.42 6.91 17.38
N THR A 69 3.51 7.55 16.23
CA THR A 69 3.74 6.88 14.94
C THR A 69 5.12 6.23 14.91
N GLY A 70 5.29 5.21 14.07
CA GLY A 70 6.61 4.66 13.76
C GLY A 70 7.49 5.67 13.01
N SER A 71 8.78 5.38 12.88
CA SER A 71 9.65 6.17 12.00
C SER A 71 9.32 5.92 10.54
N PHE A 72 9.68 6.85 9.65
CA PHE A 72 9.64 6.62 8.20
C PHE A 72 10.25 5.26 7.82
N LYS A 73 11.47 4.98 8.31
CA LYS A 73 12.17 3.72 8.02
C LYS A 73 11.37 2.51 8.47
N PHE A 74 10.71 2.58 9.62
CA PHE A 74 9.87 1.48 10.09
C PHE A 74 8.75 1.16 9.10
N TYR A 75 8.02 2.16 8.60
CA TYR A 75 6.93 1.94 7.66
C TYR A 75 7.43 1.52 6.27
N TYR A 76 8.47 2.19 5.76
CA TYR A 76 9.03 1.88 4.45
C TYR A 76 9.63 0.48 4.39
N ASP A 77 10.36 0.08 5.44
CA ASP A 77 10.95 -1.25 5.52
C ASP A 77 9.87 -2.35 5.48
N LEU A 78 8.80 -2.19 6.27
CA LEU A 78 7.74 -3.21 6.38
C LEU A 78 6.84 -3.30 5.13
N LEU A 79 6.59 -2.17 4.47
CA LEU A 79 5.65 -2.09 3.33
C LEU A 79 6.32 -2.27 1.97
N PHE A 80 7.64 -2.03 1.87
CA PHE A 80 8.34 -2.07 0.60
C PHE A 80 9.72 -2.73 0.68
N ASP A 81 10.65 -2.27 1.51
CA ASP A 81 12.05 -2.74 1.43
C ASP A 81 12.20 -4.24 1.77
N TYR A 82 11.60 -4.72 2.85
CA TYR A 82 11.70 -6.14 3.23
C TYR A 82 11.03 -7.09 2.22
N PRO A 83 9.81 -6.82 1.72
CA PRO A 83 9.14 -7.72 0.78
C PRO A 83 9.57 -7.55 -0.69
N PHE A 84 10.01 -6.35 -1.09
CA PHE A 84 10.32 -6.01 -2.49
C PHE A 84 11.77 -5.62 -2.76
N GLY A 85 12.48 -5.08 -1.77
CA GLY A 85 13.82 -4.53 -1.91
C GLY A 85 14.82 -5.53 -2.50
N GLY A 86 15.58 -5.10 -3.51
CA GLY A 86 16.59 -5.90 -4.20
C GLY A 86 16.07 -6.95 -5.19
N VAL A 87 14.76 -7.16 -5.27
CA VAL A 87 14.09 -8.08 -6.23
C VAL A 87 12.87 -7.44 -6.89
N GLU A 88 12.78 -6.11 -6.87
CA GLU A 88 11.58 -5.33 -7.20
C GLU A 88 11.08 -5.66 -8.61
N LEU A 89 12.00 -5.72 -9.57
CA LEU A 89 11.68 -5.97 -10.96
C LEU A 89 11.10 -7.37 -11.18
N GLN A 90 11.65 -8.37 -10.48
CA GLN A 90 11.16 -9.74 -10.59
C GLN A 90 9.78 -9.88 -9.94
N ASN A 91 9.58 -9.29 -8.75
CA ASN A 91 8.28 -9.27 -8.08
C ASN A 91 7.23 -8.57 -8.94
N MET A 92 7.57 -7.43 -9.54
CA MET A 92 6.66 -6.70 -10.43
C MET A 92 6.24 -7.54 -11.64
N ARG A 93 7.19 -8.23 -12.28
CA ARG A 93 6.88 -9.14 -13.41
C ARG A 93 5.91 -10.25 -12.99
N THR A 94 6.16 -10.87 -11.84
CA THR A 94 5.28 -11.92 -11.28
C THR A 94 3.87 -11.40 -11.03
N ILE A 95 3.74 -10.23 -10.40
CA ILE A 95 2.42 -9.64 -10.12
C ILE A 95 1.69 -9.27 -11.41
N MET A 96 2.39 -8.64 -12.37
CA MET A 96 1.80 -8.30 -13.66
C MET A 96 1.33 -9.54 -14.43
N GLN A 97 2.11 -10.63 -14.38
CA GLN A 97 1.71 -11.91 -14.94
C GLN A 97 0.44 -12.43 -14.26
N LEU A 98 0.41 -12.48 -12.92
CA LEU A 98 -0.75 -12.94 -12.16
C LEU A 98 -2.01 -12.11 -12.47
N ILE A 99 -1.89 -10.79 -12.59
CA ILE A 99 -3.00 -9.91 -12.97
C ILE A 99 -3.49 -10.26 -14.39
N SER A 100 -2.57 -10.48 -15.33
CA SER A 100 -2.92 -10.84 -16.72
C SER A 100 -3.66 -12.18 -16.79
N GLU A 101 -3.29 -13.14 -15.94
CA GLU A 101 -3.95 -14.45 -15.83
C GLU A 101 -5.34 -14.35 -15.19
N GLN A 102 -5.49 -13.53 -14.14
CA GLN A 102 -6.76 -13.33 -13.43
C GLN A 102 -7.77 -12.49 -14.21
N TYR A 103 -7.31 -11.59 -15.07
CA TYR A 103 -8.16 -10.68 -15.83
C TYR A 103 -7.88 -10.79 -17.34
N PRO A 104 -8.40 -11.84 -18.00
CA PRO A 104 -8.25 -11.99 -19.44
C PRO A 104 -8.75 -10.75 -20.20
N GLY A 105 -7.85 -10.10 -20.93
CA GLY A 105 -8.13 -8.89 -21.71
C GLY A 105 -7.63 -7.59 -21.08
N ALA A 106 -7.20 -7.60 -19.81
CA ALA A 106 -6.51 -6.46 -19.22
C ALA A 106 -5.14 -6.29 -19.89
N ARG A 107 -4.88 -5.11 -20.46
CA ARG A 107 -3.62 -4.83 -21.16
C ARG A 107 -2.70 -3.99 -20.27
N PRO A 108 -1.43 -4.38 -20.08
CA PRO A 108 -0.46 -3.52 -19.42
C PRO A 108 -0.33 -2.18 -20.16
N THR A 109 -0.33 -1.07 -19.42
CA THR A 109 -0.13 0.29 -19.93
C THR A 109 1.23 0.87 -19.55
N LYS A 110 1.97 0.17 -18.67
CA LYS A 110 3.31 0.52 -18.21
C LYS A 110 4.21 -0.71 -18.24
N THR A 111 5.51 -0.49 -18.37
CA THR A 111 6.50 -1.56 -18.20
C THR A 111 6.67 -1.90 -16.72
N PRO A 112 7.19 -3.10 -16.38
CA PRO A 112 7.54 -3.44 -15.01
C PRO A 112 8.46 -2.39 -14.34
N GLU A 113 9.44 -1.86 -15.05
CA GLU A 113 10.40 -0.87 -14.53
C GLU A 113 9.72 0.46 -14.16
N GLN A 114 8.78 0.90 -15.01
CA GLN A 114 7.97 2.10 -14.73
C GLN A 114 7.07 1.89 -13.50
N LEU A 115 6.53 0.68 -13.34
CA LEU A 115 5.69 0.35 -12.19
C LEU A 115 6.49 0.20 -10.90
N VAL A 116 7.70 -0.35 -10.95
CA VAL A 116 8.61 -0.38 -9.79
C VAL A 116 8.91 1.03 -9.31
N THR A 117 9.29 1.93 -10.23
CA THR A 117 9.58 3.33 -9.90
C THR A 117 8.37 3.99 -9.26
N TRP A 118 7.19 3.85 -9.88
CA TRP A 118 5.94 4.40 -9.37
C TRP A 118 5.54 3.83 -8.01
N LEU A 119 5.71 2.51 -7.80
CA LEU A 119 5.37 1.84 -6.56
C LEU A 119 6.31 2.28 -5.43
N GLN A 120 7.60 2.45 -5.73
CA GLN A 120 8.57 2.98 -4.80
C GLN A 120 8.20 4.41 -4.34
N GLU A 121 7.87 5.30 -5.28
CA GLU A 121 7.40 6.67 -4.99
C GLU A 121 6.11 6.68 -4.16
N PHE A 122 5.19 5.75 -4.43
CA PHE A 122 3.99 5.59 -3.63
C PHE A 122 4.32 5.21 -2.18
N HIS A 123 5.14 4.19 -1.97
CA HIS A 123 5.49 3.72 -0.62
C HIS A 123 6.35 4.70 0.15
N THR A 124 7.22 5.47 -0.51
CA THR A 124 7.92 6.59 0.12
C THR A 124 6.93 7.62 0.66
N ARG A 125 5.94 8.05 -0.14
CA ARG A 125 4.92 9.00 0.33
C ARG A 125 4.04 8.42 1.43
N LEU A 126 3.68 7.14 1.33
CA LEU A 126 2.89 6.45 2.35
C LEU A 126 3.64 6.37 3.68
N ALA A 127 4.92 5.99 3.65
CA ALA A 127 5.75 5.91 4.85
C ALA A 127 5.95 7.28 5.52
N ASP A 128 6.11 8.35 4.73
CA ASP A 128 6.22 9.72 5.24
C ASP A 128 4.91 10.20 5.88
N ALA A 129 3.78 10.03 5.19
CA ALA A 129 2.47 10.39 5.73
C ALA A 129 2.13 9.60 7.01
N LEU A 130 2.40 8.29 7.05
CA LEU A 130 2.22 7.46 8.26
C LEU A 130 3.14 7.90 9.40
N HIS A 131 4.38 8.27 9.10
CA HIS A 131 5.31 8.81 10.07
C HIS A 131 4.81 10.13 10.67
N ASN A 132 4.28 11.02 9.83
CA ASN A 132 3.77 12.33 10.24
C ASN A 132 2.35 12.29 10.83
N GLY A 133 1.70 11.11 10.84
CA GLY A 133 0.32 10.95 11.33
C GLY A 133 -0.73 11.58 10.41
N GLU A 134 -0.40 11.76 9.14
CA GLU A 134 -1.28 12.34 8.13
C GLU A 134 -2.30 11.33 7.59
N THR A 135 -3.35 11.83 6.95
CA THR A 135 -4.33 10.97 6.28
C THR A 135 -3.70 10.40 5.01
N VAL A 136 -3.73 9.08 4.87
CA VAL A 136 -3.12 8.38 3.71
C VAL A 136 -4.16 7.96 2.67
N VAL A 137 -5.45 8.08 2.98
CA VAL A 137 -6.55 7.73 2.06
C VAL A 137 -6.53 8.59 0.79
N ASP A 138 -5.97 9.78 0.86
CA ASP A 138 -5.85 10.69 -0.29
C ASP A 138 -4.73 10.28 -1.25
N LEU A 139 -3.89 9.29 -0.87
CA LEU A 139 -2.86 8.73 -1.75
C LEU A 139 -3.41 7.74 -2.78
N VAL A 140 -4.70 7.36 -2.70
CA VAL A 140 -5.32 6.40 -3.63
C VAL A 140 -5.12 6.87 -5.08
N PRO A 141 -4.55 6.03 -5.97
CA PRO A 141 -4.22 6.43 -7.34
C PRO A 141 -5.44 6.90 -8.14
N THR A 142 -5.28 8.02 -8.86
CA THR A 142 -6.31 8.63 -9.73
C THR A 142 -6.55 7.92 -11.05
#